data_AF-A0A6A2XFM1-F1
#
_entry.id   AF-A0A6A2XFM1-F1
#
_cell.length_a   1.000
_cell.length_b   1.000
_cell.length_c   1.000
_cell.angle_alpha   90.00
_cell.angle_beta   90.00
_cell.angle_gamma   90.00
#
_symmetry.space_group_name_H-M   'P 1'
#
loop_
_entity.id
_entity.type
_entity.pdbx_description
1 polymer ?
#
loop_
_entity_poly.entity_id
_entity_poly.type
_entity_poly.pdbx_seq_one_letter_code
_entity_poly.pdbx_strand_id
1 'polypeptide(L)'
;MEPSSNKDSDHTNKKQEEKEHHKVPLLKLFSFADFHEYVLMALGYIGACVHGAPVPVFFVFFGKLINVAGMAYLFPKEAFHKVAKYSLDFVYLSVVMLFSSWIDIEVACCMHTGERQAAKMRMAYLKSMLNQDISLFDTEASTGAVISAITSDIIVVQEALSEKVGNFMLYISRFIAGFRIGFARVWQISLVTLAIVPLIAVIGGLYAYLGTGLTARVRNSYVKAGEIVEEV
;
A
#
# COMPACT_ATOMS: atom_id res chain seq x y z
N MET A 1 47.12 39.58 -23.52
CA MET A 1 46.54 38.82 -24.65
C MET A 1 46.39 37.38 -24.19
N GLU A 2 45.22 36.82 -24.45
CA GLU A 2 44.49 35.80 -23.67
C GLU A 2 45.21 34.47 -23.40
N PRO A 3 44.92 33.80 -22.28
CA PRO A 3 45.23 32.40 -22.09
C PRO A 3 44.13 31.53 -22.73
N SER A 4 44.56 30.64 -23.62
CA SER A 4 43.83 29.48 -24.09
C SER A 4 43.62 28.48 -22.94
N SER A 5 42.42 28.43 -22.35
CA SER A 5 41.95 27.26 -21.60
C SER A 5 40.49 27.45 -21.20
N ASN A 6 39.54 27.07 -22.06
CA ASN A 6 38.18 26.70 -21.62
C ASN A 6 37.41 25.95 -22.72
N LYS A 7 37.87 24.76 -23.11
CA LYS A 7 37.08 23.84 -23.94
C LYS A 7 37.07 22.37 -23.48
N ASP A 8 37.84 22.01 -22.46
CA ASP A 8 37.91 20.61 -21.96
C ASP A 8 37.15 20.35 -20.67
N SER A 9 36.51 21.36 -20.06
CA SER A 9 35.74 21.22 -18.82
C SER A 9 34.25 20.87 -19.02
N ASP A 10 33.73 20.92 -20.26
CA ASP A 10 32.31 20.64 -20.57
C ASP A 10 32.02 19.16 -20.90
N HIS A 11 33.06 18.33 -21.02
CA HIS A 11 32.91 16.90 -21.33
C HIS A 11 32.92 15.98 -20.12
N THR A 12 33.39 16.44 -18.95
CA THR A 12 33.50 15.62 -17.75
C THR A 12 32.20 15.57 -16.94
N ASN A 13 31.28 16.54 -17.14
CA ASN A 13 30.03 16.65 -16.38
C ASN A 13 28.80 16.03 -17.08
N LYS A 14 28.97 15.41 -18.25
CA LYS A 14 27.91 14.70 -19.01
C LYS A 14 27.94 13.17 -18.87
N LYS A 15 28.80 12.63 -17.99
CA LYS A 15 28.96 11.18 -17.72
C LYS A 15 28.51 10.76 -16.33
N GLN A 16 27.65 11.52 -15.66
CA GLN A 16 26.69 10.89 -14.74
C GLN A 16 25.57 10.35 -15.61
N GLU A 17 25.75 9.10 -16.05
CA GLU A 17 24.71 8.32 -16.69
C GLU A 17 23.40 8.48 -15.91
N GLU A 18 22.34 8.91 -16.61
CA GLU A 18 20.99 8.55 -16.23
C GLU A 18 20.98 7.02 -16.08
N LYS A 19 21.16 6.50 -14.86
CA LYS A 19 20.82 5.12 -14.55
C LYS A 19 19.32 5.01 -14.77
N GLU A 20 18.93 4.64 -15.99
CA GLU A 20 17.56 4.40 -16.40
C GLU A 20 16.96 3.46 -15.35
N HIS A 21 16.05 3.99 -14.53
CA HIS A 21 15.42 3.22 -13.47
C HIS A 21 14.54 2.15 -14.13
N HIS A 22 15.13 0.99 -14.41
CA HIS A 22 14.45 -0.12 -15.04
C HIS A 22 13.35 -0.60 -14.08
N LYS A 23 12.11 -0.19 -14.33
CA LYS A 23 10.95 -0.56 -13.51
C LYS A 23 10.72 -2.05 -13.71
N VAL A 24 11.06 -2.84 -12.71
CA VAL A 24 10.70 -4.26 -12.68
C VAL A 24 9.18 -4.39 -12.57
N PRO A 25 8.56 -5.29 -13.35
CA PRO A 25 7.12 -5.51 -13.25
C PRO A 25 6.78 -6.08 -11.87
N LEU A 26 5.68 -5.60 -11.27
CA LEU A 26 5.24 -6.00 -9.92
C LEU A 26 5.04 -7.52 -9.79
N LEU A 27 4.67 -8.19 -10.88
CA LEU A 27 4.52 -9.66 -10.91
C LEU A 27 5.85 -10.38 -10.68
N LYS A 28 6.98 -9.77 -11.03
CA LYS A 28 8.32 -10.34 -10.78
C LYS A 28 8.67 -10.32 -9.30
N LEU A 29 7.98 -9.52 -8.47
CA LEU A 29 8.11 -9.55 -7.01
C LEU A 29 7.70 -10.91 -6.43
N PHE A 30 6.72 -11.57 -7.07
CA PHE A 30 6.24 -12.90 -6.71
C PHE A 30 7.01 -14.04 -7.41
N SER A 31 8.15 -13.77 -8.05
CA SER A 31 8.88 -14.82 -8.79
C SER A 31 9.48 -15.90 -7.89
N PHE A 32 9.70 -15.60 -6.61
CA PHE A 32 10.19 -16.55 -5.60
C PHE A 32 9.06 -17.34 -4.91
N ALA A 33 7.82 -17.16 -5.39
CA ALA A 33 6.64 -17.79 -4.82
C ALA A 33 6.51 -19.27 -5.22
N ASP A 34 6.36 -20.16 -4.23
CA ASP A 34 6.02 -21.57 -4.47
C ASP A 34 4.53 -21.77 -4.71
N PHE A 35 4.13 -22.92 -5.25
CA PHE A 35 2.71 -23.29 -5.40
C PHE A 35 1.92 -23.21 -4.08
N HIS A 36 2.53 -23.62 -2.96
CA HIS A 36 1.89 -23.54 -1.64
C HIS A 36 1.59 -22.08 -1.25
N GLU A 37 2.51 -21.17 -1.56
CA GLU A 37 2.41 -19.73 -1.28
C GLU A 37 1.32 -19.06 -2.15
N TYR A 38 1.15 -19.51 -3.40
CA TYR A 38 0.03 -19.09 -4.24
C TYR A 38 -1.34 -19.53 -3.69
N VAL A 39 -1.46 -20.76 -3.18
CA VAL A 39 -2.69 -21.26 -2.56
C VAL A 39 -3.01 -20.48 -1.29
N LEU A 40 -1.99 -20.24 -0.46
CA LEU A 40 -2.06 -19.41 0.73
C LEU A 40 -2.54 -17.98 0.38
N MET A 41 -1.93 -17.31 -0.61
CA MET A 41 -2.39 -16.00 -1.09
C MET A 41 -3.84 -16.01 -1.58
N ALA A 42 -4.26 -17.04 -2.31
CA ALA A 42 -5.64 -17.16 -2.79
C ALA A 42 -6.64 -17.31 -1.63
N LEU A 43 -6.29 -18.07 -0.60
CA LEU A 43 -7.09 -18.18 0.62
C LEU A 43 -7.17 -16.84 1.36
N GLY A 44 -6.04 -16.13 1.42
CA GLY A 44 -5.99 -14.78 2.00
C GLY A 44 -6.92 -13.80 1.27
N TYR A 45 -6.99 -13.87 -0.06
CA TYR A 45 -7.93 -13.05 -0.84
C TYR A 45 -9.40 -13.28 -0.47
N ILE A 46 -9.79 -14.54 -0.24
CA ILE A 46 -11.15 -14.86 0.20
C ILE A 46 -11.41 -14.25 1.58
N GLY A 47 -10.43 -14.33 2.48
CA GLY A 47 -10.44 -13.62 3.77
C GLY A 47 -10.65 -12.11 3.61
N ALA A 48 -9.91 -11.47 2.71
CA ALA A 48 -10.01 -10.04 2.37
C ALA A 48 -11.40 -9.64 1.90
N CYS A 49 -12.02 -10.50 1.10
CA CYS A 49 -13.38 -10.29 0.62
C CYS A 49 -14.38 -10.28 1.78
N VAL A 50 -14.25 -11.25 2.69
CA VAL A 50 -15.13 -11.42 3.85
C VAL A 50 -14.92 -10.29 4.87
N HIS A 51 -13.68 -9.88 5.11
CA HIS A 51 -13.34 -8.83 6.08
C HIS A 51 -13.57 -7.41 5.54
N GLY A 52 -13.56 -7.19 4.22
CA GLY A 52 -13.75 -5.87 3.60
C GLY A 52 -15.22 -5.42 3.47
N ALA A 53 -16.15 -6.35 3.23
CA ALA A 53 -17.59 -6.10 3.07
C ALA A 53 -18.39 -5.64 4.30
N PRO A 54 -18.03 -5.97 5.56
CA PRO A 54 -18.85 -5.70 6.73
C PRO A 54 -19.14 -4.22 7.00
N VAL A 55 -18.23 -3.28 6.68
CA VAL A 55 -18.50 -1.85 6.91
C VAL A 55 -19.57 -1.29 5.98
N PRO A 56 -19.53 -1.52 4.65
CA PRO A 56 -20.67 -1.22 3.79
C PRO A 56 -22.00 -1.84 4.27
N VAL A 57 -21.97 -3.08 4.75
CA VAL A 57 -23.15 -3.79 5.27
C VAL A 57 -23.67 -3.15 6.57
N PHE A 58 -22.77 -2.72 7.46
CA PHE A 58 -23.11 -1.99 8.68
C PHE A 58 -23.96 -0.76 8.38
N PHE A 59 -23.58 0.05 7.38
CA PHE A 59 -24.34 1.24 7.01
C PHE A 59 -25.74 0.93 6.46
N VAL A 60 -25.93 -0.23 5.83
CA VAL A 60 -27.27 -0.67 5.38
C VAL A 60 -28.18 -0.95 6.57
N PHE A 61 -27.69 -1.67 7.58
CA PHE A 61 -28.47 -1.92 8.79
C PHE A 61 -28.70 -0.63 9.59
N PHE A 62 -27.69 0.23 9.65
CA PHE A 62 -27.81 1.52 10.32
C PHE A 62 -28.87 2.42 9.65
N GLY A 63 -28.91 2.46 8.32
CA GLY A 63 -29.96 3.17 7.59
C GLY A 63 -31.36 2.64 7.85
N LYS A 64 -31.53 1.31 7.97
CA LYS A 64 -32.81 0.70 8.35
C LYS A 64 -33.23 1.09 9.77
N LEU A 65 -32.27 1.16 10.70
CA LEU A 65 -32.53 1.57 12.08
C LEU A 65 -33.00 3.03 12.15
N ILE A 66 -32.35 3.93 11.41
CA ILE A 66 -32.76 5.33 11.28
C ILE A 66 -34.19 5.43 10.73
N ASN A 67 -34.52 4.64 9.71
CA ASN A 67 -35.87 4.66 9.12
C ASN A 67 -36.94 4.20 10.13
N VAL A 68 -36.65 3.20 10.97
CA VAL A 68 -37.57 2.78 12.04
C VAL A 68 -37.69 3.85 13.13
N ALA A 69 -36.60 4.52 13.48
CA ALA A 69 -36.63 5.63 14.43
C ALA A 69 -37.54 6.78 13.93
N GLY A 70 -37.50 7.08 12.63
CA GLY A 70 -38.44 8.05 12.02
C GLY A 70 -39.91 7.63 12.10
N MET A 71 -40.18 6.33 11.93
CA MET A 71 -41.54 5.77 12.04
C MET A 71 -42.03 5.59 13.48
N ALA A 72 -41.13 5.60 14.46
CA ALA A 72 -41.45 5.43 15.88
C ALA A 72 -42.39 6.52 16.41
N TYR A 73 -42.37 7.70 15.79
CA TYR A 73 -43.29 8.79 16.11
C TYR A 73 -44.75 8.45 15.77
N LEU A 74 -45.01 7.74 14.66
CA LEU A 74 -46.37 7.36 14.25
C LEU A 74 -46.83 6.02 14.84
N PHE A 75 -45.93 5.02 14.95
CA PHE A 75 -46.29 3.67 15.36
C PHE A 75 -45.29 3.10 16.39
N PRO A 76 -45.39 3.51 17.67
CA PRO A 76 -44.38 3.18 18.68
C PRO A 76 -44.27 1.67 18.93
N LYS A 77 -45.40 0.96 19.02
CA LYS A 77 -45.41 -0.49 19.31
C LYS A 77 -44.74 -1.33 18.21
N GLU A 78 -44.94 -0.98 16.94
CA GLU A 78 -44.28 -1.68 15.83
C GLU A 78 -42.80 -1.33 15.70
N ALA A 79 -42.43 -0.09 16.05
CA ALA A 79 -41.05 0.37 16.00
C ALA A 79 -40.17 -0.43 16.98
N PHE A 80 -40.64 -0.66 18.21
CA PHE A 80 -39.89 -1.46 19.20
C PHE A 80 -39.56 -2.87 18.69
N HIS A 81 -40.52 -3.56 18.06
CA HIS A 81 -40.27 -4.90 17.51
C HIS A 81 -39.27 -4.88 16.35
N LYS A 82 -39.37 -3.89 15.45
CA LYS A 82 -38.44 -3.73 14.32
C LYS A 82 -37.03 -3.35 14.78
N VAL A 83 -36.90 -2.51 15.80
CA VAL A 83 -35.61 -2.17 16.42
C VAL A 83 -34.96 -3.40 17.04
N ALA A 84 -35.71 -4.21 17.80
CA ALA A 84 -35.20 -5.44 18.39
C ALA A 84 -34.66 -6.40 17.32
N LYS A 85 -35.39 -6.55 16.20
CA LYS A 85 -34.95 -7.36 15.06
C LYS A 85 -33.65 -6.85 14.43
N TYR A 86 -33.55 -5.55 14.14
CA TYR A 86 -32.33 -4.98 13.54
C TYR A 86 -31.15 -4.95 14.51
N SER A 87 -31.39 -4.84 15.81
CA SER A 87 -30.35 -5.00 16.83
C SER A 87 -29.74 -6.40 16.79
N LEU A 88 -30.55 -7.45 16.64
CA LEU A 88 -30.05 -8.81 16.43
C LEU A 88 -29.20 -8.93 15.15
N ASP A 89 -29.60 -8.30 14.04
CA ASP A 89 -28.79 -8.27 12.81
C ASP A 89 -27.39 -7.65 13.06
N PHE A 90 -27.28 -6.62 13.89
CA PHE A 90 -25.99 -6.05 14.30
C PHE A 90 -25.16 -7.02 15.16
N VAL A 91 -25.80 -7.79 16.05
CA VAL A 91 -25.11 -8.81 16.84
C VAL A 91 -24.57 -9.91 15.92
N TYR A 92 -25.36 -10.40 14.96
CA TYR A 92 -24.89 -11.39 13.98
C TYR A 92 -23.73 -10.85 13.15
N LEU A 93 -23.81 -9.60 12.66
CA LEU A 93 -22.72 -8.97 11.92
C LEU A 93 -21.45 -8.85 12.77
N SER A 94 -21.59 -8.48 14.05
CA SER A 94 -20.46 -8.34 14.99
C SER A 94 -19.81 -9.69 15.30
N VAL A 95 -20.60 -10.76 15.46
CA VAL A 95 -20.08 -12.11 15.67
C VAL A 95 -19.30 -12.57 14.43
N VAL A 96 -19.83 -12.34 13.22
CA VAL A 96 -19.12 -12.67 11.97
C VAL A 96 -17.82 -11.86 11.84
N MET A 97 -17.84 -10.56 12.16
CA MET A 97 -16.64 -9.73 12.18
C MET A 97 -15.61 -10.22 13.20
N LEU A 98 -16.03 -10.59 14.42
CA LEU A 98 -15.14 -11.10 15.46
C LEU A 98 -14.49 -12.42 15.05
N PHE A 99 -15.26 -13.36 14.49
CA PHE A 99 -14.68 -14.59 13.96
C PHE A 99 -13.77 -14.32 12.77
N SER A 100 -14.14 -13.40 11.88
CA SER A 100 -13.29 -13.01 10.74
C SER A 100 -11.99 -12.33 11.17
N SER A 101 -11.99 -11.58 12.28
CA SER A 101 -10.77 -10.92 12.79
C SER A 101 -9.93 -11.84 13.67
N TRP A 102 -10.54 -12.69 14.51
CA TRP A 102 -9.79 -13.72 15.22
C TRP A 102 -9.14 -14.72 14.27
N ILE A 103 -9.80 -14.97 13.14
CA ILE A 103 -9.29 -15.75 12.03
C ILE A 103 -8.87 -14.76 10.93
N ASP A 104 -8.01 -13.80 11.26
CA ASP A 104 -7.28 -12.97 10.28
C ASP A 104 -6.27 -13.85 9.51
N ILE A 105 -6.78 -14.94 8.91
CA ILE A 105 -6.08 -15.86 8.03
C ILE A 105 -5.46 -15.07 6.90
N GLU A 106 -6.10 -14.03 6.39
CA GLU A 106 -5.53 -13.17 5.36
C GLU A 106 -4.19 -12.56 5.80
N VAL A 107 -4.20 -11.83 6.91
CA VAL A 107 -3.00 -11.11 7.38
C VAL A 107 -1.93 -12.11 7.81
N ALA A 108 -2.29 -13.14 8.57
CA ALA A 108 -1.35 -14.16 9.01
C ALA A 108 -0.72 -14.92 7.82
N CYS A 109 -1.52 -15.24 6.81
CA CYS A 109 -1.08 -15.94 5.61
C CYS A 109 -0.16 -15.08 4.74
N CYS A 110 -0.53 -13.82 4.49
CA CYS A 110 0.28 -12.88 3.73
C CYS A 110 1.61 -12.58 4.46
N MET A 111 1.57 -12.42 5.78
CA MET A 111 2.78 -12.26 6.59
C MET A 111 3.69 -13.49 6.52
N HIS A 112 3.14 -14.68 6.71
CA HIS A 112 3.90 -15.92 6.65
C HIS A 112 4.53 -16.14 5.26
N THR A 113 3.76 -15.88 4.20
CA THR A 113 4.24 -16.01 2.81
C THR A 113 5.32 -14.97 2.49
N GLY A 114 5.13 -13.72 2.92
CA GLY A 114 6.08 -12.64 2.71
C GLY A 114 7.42 -12.88 3.41
N GLU A 115 7.42 -13.38 4.65
CA GLU A 115 8.64 -13.75 5.38
C GLU A 115 9.41 -14.86 4.69
N ARG A 116 8.71 -15.90 4.23
CA ARG A 116 9.32 -17.05 3.56
C ARG A 116 9.91 -16.67 2.20
N GLN A 117 9.22 -15.83 1.43
CA GLN A 117 9.74 -15.30 0.16
C GLN A 117 10.94 -14.40 0.38
N ALA A 118 10.90 -13.53 1.39
CA ALA A 118 12.04 -12.68 1.74
C ALA A 118 13.27 -13.51 2.16
N ALA A 119 13.08 -14.59 2.94
CA ALA A 119 14.17 -15.49 3.30
C ALA A 119 14.82 -16.14 2.07
N LYS A 120 14.02 -16.61 1.10
CA LYS A 120 14.54 -17.14 -0.18
C LYS A 120 15.28 -16.09 -0.99
N MET A 121 14.75 -14.87 -1.05
CA MET A 121 15.41 -13.74 -1.72
C MET A 121 16.77 -13.43 -1.09
N ARG A 122 16.85 -13.38 0.26
CA ARG A 122 18.13 -13.19 0.98
C ARG A 122 19.14 -14.28 0.63
N MET A 123 18.70 -15.54 0.62
CA MET A 123 19.58 -16.68 0.30
C MET A 123 20.03 -16.67 -1.17
N ALA A 124 19.13 -16.40 -2.11
CA ALA A 124 19.45 -16.32 -3.53
C ALA A 124 20.39 -15.14 -3.84
N TYR A 125 20.15 -13.99 -3.21
CA TYR A 125 21.00 -12.81 -3.35
C TYR A 125 22.41 -13.06 -2.81
N LEU A 126 22.53 -13.61 -1.60
CA LEU A 126 23.82 -13.96 -1.01
C LEU A 126 24.57 -14.99 -1.85
N LYS A 127 23.87 -16.03 -2.33
CA LYS A 127 24.47 -17.05 -3.20
C LYS A 127 24.94 -16.46 -4.53
N SER A 128 24.20 -15.54 -5.13
CA SER A 128 24.60 -14.89 -6.38
C SER A 128 25.83 -14.02 -6.17
N MET A 129 25.86 -13.24 -5.09
CA MET A 129 26.98 -12.37 -4.75
C MET A 129 28.27 -13.16 -4.49
N LEU A 130 28.19 -14.29 -3.77
CA LEU A 130 29.35 -15.15 -3.52
C LEU A 130 29.94 -15.82 -4.78
N ASN A 131 29.18 -15.89 -5.88
CA ASN A 131 29.63 -16.45 -7.15
C ASN A 131 30.12 -15.36 -8.14
N GLN A 132 30.15 -14.09 -7.75
CA GLN A 132 30.67 -13.01 -8.61
C GLN A 132 32.17 -12.82 -8.46
N ASP A 133 32.80 -12.34 -9.54
CA ASP A 133 34.25 -12.12 -9.60
C ASP A 133 34.72 -11.02 -8.63
N ILE A 134 35.96 -11.15 -8.16
CA ILE A 134 36.59 -10.22 -7.22
C ILE A 134 36.58 -8.76 -7.74
N SER A 135 36.59 -8.55 -9.06
CA SER A 135 36.57 -7.22 -9.67
C SER A 135 35.31 -6.41 -9.35
N LEU A 136 34.16 -7.09 -9.13
CA LEU A 136 32.90 -6.43 -8.79
C LEU A 136 32.91 -5.87 -7.37
N PHE A 137 33.61 -6.53 -6.46
CA PHE A 137 33.77 -6.10 -5.06
C PHE A 137 34.64 -4.83 -4.94
N ASP A 138 35.50 -4.56 -5.94
CA ASP A 138 36.33 -3.36 -6.01
C ASP A 138 35.63 -2.14 -6.67
N THR A 139 34.53 -2.35 -7.42
CA THR A 139 33.84 -1.26 -8.17
C THR A 139 32.44 -0.93 -7.67
N GLU A 140 31.51 -1.89 -7.63
CA GLU A 140 30.08 -1.60 -7.37
C GLU A 140 29.49 -2.34 -6.15
N ALA A 141 30.11 -3.43 -5.70
CA ALA A 141 29.60 -4.29 -4.63
C ALA A 141 30.51 -4.29 -3.39
N SER A 142 30.70 -3.12 -2.76
CA SER A 142 31.32 -3.06 -1.43
C SER A 142 30.58 -3.97 -0.45
N THR A 143 31.28 -4.59 0.50
CA THR A 143 30.69 -5.38 1.60
C THR A 143 29.52 -4.63 2.28
N GLY A 144 29.60 -3.31 2.37
CA GLY A 144 28.53 -2.46 2.89
C GLY A 144 27.27 -2.44 2.02
N ALA A 145 27.40 -2.45 0.69
CA ALA A 145 26.27 -2.50 -0.23
C ALA A 145 25.52 -3.84 -0.13
N VAL A 146 26.24 -4.95 0.06
CA VAL A 146 25.63 -6.28 0.25
C VAL A 146 24.83 -6.34 1.54
N ILE A 147 25.40 -5.82 2.64
CA ILE A 147 24.70 -5.75 3.94
C ILE A 147 23.47 -4.85 3.81
N SER A 148 23.59 -3.70 3.15
CA SER A 148 22.48 -2.78 2.94
C SER A 148 21.35 -3.39 2.12
N ALA A 149 21.66 -4.14 1.06
CA ALA A 149 20.64 -4.81 0.26
C ALA A 149 19.86 -5.87 1.07
N ILE A 150 20.55 -6.65 1.88
CA ILE A 150 19.92 -7.71 2.70
C ILE A 150 19.07 -7.13 3.85
N THR A 151 19.55 -6.05 4.46
CA THR A 151 18.97 -5.46 5.67
C THR A 151 17.99 -4.32 5.41
N SER A 152 18.04 -3.66 4.25
CA SER A 152 17.13 -2.58 3.90
C SER A 152 16.24 -2.97 2.72
N ASP A 153 16.82 -3.22 1.54
CA ASP A 153 16.05 -3.40 0.31
C ASP A 153 15.12 -4.62 0.38
N ILE A 154 15.63 -5.76 0.86
CA ILE A 154 14.81 -6.98 0.99
C ILE A 154 13.77 -6.84 2.10
N ILE A 155 14.02 -6.05 3.15
CA ILE A 155 13.01 -5.78 4.19
C ILE A 155 11.86 -4.95 3.62
N VAL A 156 12.17 -3.93 2.82
CA VAL A 156 11.12 -3.13 2.14
C VAL A 156 10.27 -4.01 1.21
N VAL A 157 10.90 -4.94 0.49
CA VAL A 157 10.18 -5.92 -0.33
C VAL A 157 9.33 -6.86 0.52
N GLN A 158 9.86 -7.32 1.66
CA GLN A 158 9.13 -8.16 2.61
C GLN A 158 7.87 -7.44 3.12
N GLU A 159 7.99 -6.20 3.58
CA GLU A 159 6.87 -5.37 4.05
C GLU A 159 5.82 -5.13 2.95
N ALA A 160 6.28 -4.92 1.71
CA ALA A 160 5.39 -4.78 0.57
C ALA A 160 4.57 -6.05 0.33
N LEU A 161 5.21 -7.22 0.34
CA LEU A 161 4.57 -8.53 0.10
C LEU A 161 3.66 -8.98 1.26
N SER A 162 4.05 -8.70 2.51
CA SER A 162 3.32 -9.16 3.69
C SER A 162 2.13 -8.28 4.03
N GLU A 163 2.37 -6.98 4.25
CA GLU A 163 1.37 -6.07 4.84
C GLU A 163 0.63 -5.28 3.76
N LYS A 164 1.38 -4.69 2.81
CA LYS A 164 0.78 -3.76 1.85
C LYS A 164 -0.12 -4.45 0.83
N VAL A 165 0.27 -5.63 0.35
CA VAL A 165 -0.55 -6.41 -0.61
C VAL A 165 -1.87 -6.87 0.04
N GLY A 166 -1.84 -7.38 1.27
CA GLY A 166 -3.05 -7.76 2.01
C GLY A 166 -3.99 -6.56 2.22
N ASN A 167 -3.46 -5.47 2.79
CA ASN A 167 -4.24 -4.25 3.00
C ASN A 167 -4.81 -3.68 1.70
N PHE A 168 -4.05 -3.71 0.61
CA PHE A 168 -4.52 -3.28 -0.71
C PHE A 168 -5.73 -4.10 -1.17
N MET A 169 -5.66 -5.42 -1.01
CA MET A 169 -6.75 -6.31 -1.41
C MET A 169 -8.00 -6.12 -0.55
N LEU A 170 -7.83 -5.95 0.77
CA LEU A 170 -8.89 -5.59 1.69
C LEU A 170 -9.57 -4.27 1.30
N TYR A 171 -8.80 -3.22 1.00
CA TYR A 171 -9.33 -1.93 0.60
C TYR A 171 -10.04 -1.98 -0.75
N ILE A 172 -9.54 -2.75 -1.71
CA ILE A 172 -10.23 -2.99 -2.99
C ILE A 172 -11.56 -3.71 -2.76
N SER A 173 -11.56 -4.77 -1.96
CA SER A 173 -12.78 -5.51 -1.61
C SER A 173 -13.82 -4.56 -0.99
N ARG A 174 -13.41 -3.77 0.00
CA ARG A 174 -14.27 -2.79 0.67
C ARG A 174 -14.76 -1.70 -0.28
N PHE A 175 -13.91 -1.22 -1.18
CA PHE A 175 -14.27 -0.26 -2.22
C PHE A 175 -15.34 -0.83 -3.14
N ILE A 176 -15.13 -2.04 -3.69
CA ILE A 176 -16.07 -2.70 -4.60
C ILE A 176 -17.40 -2.99 -3.88
N ALA A 177 -17.37 -3.53 -2.67
CA ALA A 177 -18.55 -3.81 -1.87
C ALA A 177 -19.33 -2.52 -1.55
N GLY A 178 -18.62 -1.46 -1.14
CA GLY A 178 -19.18 -0.14 -0.86
C GLY A 178 -19.86 0.49 -2.08
N PHE A 179 -19.17 0.52 -3.22
CA PHE A 179 -19.73 1.03 -4.47
C PHE A 179 -20.94 0.23 -4.90
N ARG A 180 -20.86 -1.11 -4.88
CA ARG A 180 -21.98 -1.97 -5.26
C ARG A 180 -23.21 -1.71 -4.40
N ILE A 181 -23.05 -1.60 -3.09
CA ILE A 181 -24.15 -1.32 -2.15
C ILE A 181 -24.71 0.10 -2.34
N GLY A 182 -23.83 1.10 -2.48
CA GLY A 182 -24.22 2.50 -2.68
C GLY A 182 -25.04 2.69 -3.96
N PHE A 183 -24.52 2.20 -5.08
CA PHE A 183 -25.21 2.28 -6.38
C PHE A 183 -26.50 1.46 -6.41
N ALA A 184 -26.55 0.28 -5.76
CA ALA A 184 -27.76 -0.53 -5.72
C ALA A 184 -28.89 0.10 -4.89
N ARG A 185 -28.56 0.86 -3.84
CA ARG A 185 -29.56 1.47 -2.94
C ARG A 185 -30.00 2.85 -3.41
N VAL A 186 -29.05 3.75 -3.67
CA VAL A 186 -29.33 5.14 -4.03
C VAL A 186 -28.32 5.63 -5.06
N TRP A 187 -28.56 5.30 -6.32
CA TRP A 187 -27.66 5.65 -7.43
C TRP A 187 -27.52 7.17 -7.65
N GLN A 188 -28.58 7.94 -7.41
CA GLN A 188 -28.60 9.40 -7.59
C GLN A 188 -27.62 10.11 -6.65
N ILE A 189 -27.72 9.84 -5.34
CA ILE A 189 -26.83 10.44 -4.33
C ILE A 189 -25.40 9.92 -4.51
N SER A 190 -25.24 8.63 -4.85
CA SER A 190 -23.92 8.04 -5.10
C SER A 190 -23.18 8.75 -6.23
N LEU A 191 -23.85 9.04 -7.36
CA LEU A 191 -23.24 9.79 -8.47
C LEU A 191 -22.85 11.22 -8.07
N VAL A 192 -23.70 11.90 -7.30
CA VAL A 192 -23.38 13.25 -6.79
C VAL A 192 -22.15 13.22 -5.90
N THR A 193 -22.05 12.26 -4.98
CA THR A 193 -20.86 12.12 -4.13
C THR A 193 -19.61 11.75 -4.94
N LEU A 194 -19.75 10.94 -5.99
CA LEU A 194 -18.64 10.57 -6.86
C LEU A 194 -18.11 11.77 -7.66
N ALA A 195 -18.97 12.71 -8.03
CA ALA A 195 -18.57 13.95 -8.72
C ALA A 195 -17.66 14.85 -7.86
N ILE A 196 -17.72 14.73 -6.53
CA ILE A 196 -16.89 15.51 -5.60
C ILE A 196 -15.49 14.87 -5.43
N VAL A 197 -15.36 13.55 -5.61
CA VAL A 197 -14.09 12.81 -5.48
C VAL A 197 -12.95 13.39 -6.34
N PRO A 198 -13.12 13.70 -7.65
CA PRO A 198 -12.04 14.28 -8.45
C PRO A 198 -11.60 15.67 -7.95
N LEU A 199 -12.53 16.47 -7.42
CA LEU A 199 -12.18 17.77 -6.82
C LEU A 199 -11.28 17.60 -5.60
N ILE A 200 -11.60 16.64 -4.72
CA ILE A 200 -10.75 16.28 -3.57
C ILE A 200 -9.39 15.78 -4.05
N ALA A 201 -9.35 14.95 -5.10
CA ALA A 201 -8.10 14.43 -5.66
C ALA A 201 -7.21 15.55 -6.23
N VAL A 202 -7.79 16.55 -6.91
CA VAL A 202 -7.03 17.70 -7.42
C VAL A 202 -6.43 18.53 -6.28
N ILE A 203 -7.22 18.83 -5.24
CA ILE A 203 -6.76 19.62 -4.09
C ILE A 203 -5.67 18.84 -3.32
N GLY A 204 -5.87 17.55 -3.08
CA GLY A 204 -4.89 16.69 -2.42
C GLY A 204 -3.61 16.52 -3.25
N GLY A 205 -3.75 16.39 -4.58
CA GLY A 205 -2.63 16.31 -5.50
C GLY A 205 -1.81 17.59 -5.53
N LEU A 206 -2.46 18.76 -5.56
CA LEU A 206 -1.79 20.05 -5.47
C LEU A 206 -1.05 20.20 -4.12
N TYR A 207 -1.69 19.81 -3.02
CA TYR A 207 -1.07 19.82 -1.69
C TYR A 207 0.18 18.93 -1.64
N ALA A 208 0.11 17.71 -2.17
CA ALA A 208 1.25 16.79 -2.24
C ALA A 208 2.36 17.31 -3.17
N TYR A 209 2.01 17.91 -4.30
CA TYR A 209 2.97 18.50 -5.23
C TYR A 209 3.74 19.67 -4.59
N LEU A 210 3.04 20.57 -3.92
CA LEU A 210 3.67 21.67 -3.19
C LEU A 210 4.53 21.14 -2.04
N GLY A 211 4.02 20.19 -1.25
CA GLY A 211 4.76 19.58 -0.14
C GLY A 211 6.07 18.94 -0.59
N THR A 212 6.02 18.07 -1.60
CA THR A 212 7.22 17.41 -2.15
C THR A 212 8.20 18.41 -2.76
N GLY A 213 7.71 19.44 -3.44
CA GLY A 213 8.54 20.54 -3.96
C GLY A 213 9.25 21.33 -2.86
N LEU A 214 8.58 21.64 -1.76
CA LEU A 214 9.17 22.30 -0.60
C LEU A 214 10.22 21.42 0.06
N THR A 215 9.93 20.15 0.31
CA THR A 215 10.89 19.20 0.89
C THR A 215 12.14 19.07 0.02
N ALA A 216 11.98 19.02 -1.31
CA ALA A 216 13.11 18.97 -2.24
C ALA A 216 13.99 20.24 -2.15
N ARG A 217 13.38 21.43 -2.05
CA ARG A 217 14.12 22.69 -1.89
C ARG A 217 14.86 22.76 -0.55
N VAL A 218 14.20 22.39 0.54
CA VAL A 218 14.80 22.35 1.88
C VAL A 218 15.99 21.39 1.90
N ARG A 219 15.82 20.19 1.33
CA ARG A 219 16.90 19.21 1.19
C ARG A 219 18.09 19.78 0.42
N ASN A 220 17.84 20.47 -0.71
CA ASN A 220 18.92 21.05 -1.50
C ASN A 220 19.69 22.15 -0.74
N SER A 221 18.98 23.01 -0.01
CA SER A 221 19.64 24.00 0.86
C SER A 221 20.45 23.34 1.98
N TYR A 222 19.96 22.23 2.53
CA TYR A 222 20.68 21.46 3.56
C TYR A 222 21.96 20.82 3.02
N VAL A 223 21.91 20.26 1.80
CA VAL A 223 23.10 19.69 1.14
C VAL A 223 24.18 20.75 0.92
N LYS A 224 23.80 21.92 0.40
CA LYS A 224 24.75 23.04 0.20
C LYS A 224 25.40 23.52 1.50
N ALA A 225 24.62 23.57 2.59
CA ALA A 225 25.16 23.94 3.89
C ALA A 225 26.13 22.86 4.42
N GLY A 226 25.83 21.58 4.18
CA GLY A 226 26.71 20.46 4.52
C GLY A 226 28.03 20.52 3.76
N GLU A 227 28.00 20.81 2.46
CA GLU A 227 29.20 20.95 1.62
C GLU A 227 30.16 22.03 2.14
N ILE A 228 29.62 23.20 2.54
CA ILE A 228 30.42 24.29 3.12
C ILE A 228 31.07 23.87 4.46
N VAL A 229 30.38 23.07 5.28
CA VAL A 229 30.91 22.59 6.55
C VAL A 229 31.98 21.52 6.33
N GLU A 230 31.86 20.70 5.29
CA GLU A 230 32.82 19.65 4.96
C GLU A 230 34.12 20.20 4.34
N GLU A 231 34.07 21.40 3.75
CA GLU A 231 35.23 22.07 3.14
C GLU A 231 36.14 22.81 4.16
N VAL A 232 35.68 23.04 5.40
CA VAL A 232 36.40 23.76 6.48
C VAL A 232 37.01 22.81 7.50
#